data_AF-D7VLY5-F1
#
_entry.id   AF-D7VLY5-F1
#
_cell.length_a   1.000
_cell.length_b   1.000
_cell.length_c   1.000
_cell.angle_alpha   90.00
_cell.angle_beta   90.00
_cell.angle_gamma   90.00
#
_symmetry.space_group_name_H-M   'P 1'
#
loop_
_entity.id
_entity.type
_entity.pdbx_description
1 polymer ?
#
loop_
_entity_poly.entity_id
_entity_poly.type
_entity_poly.pdbx_seq_one_letter_code
_entity_poly.pdbx_strand_id
1 'polypeptide(L)'
;MDKLKKFELMEKIVRELEDVRNSQQAVLEKIGKIEVDNIELGDKNLENTLPDIYQRTADNSDAIRDLLNSFQEKTDDFGEKNNVDKLKEQQQINSIK
;
A
#
# COMPACT_ATOMS: atom_id res chain seq x y z
N MET A 1 6.42 -17.66 15.90
CA MET A 1 7.27 -16.49 15.61
C MET A 1 7.40 -15.68 16.88
N ASP A 2 8.60 -15.22 17.24
CA ASP A 2 8.76 -14.31 18.38
C ASP A 2 8.11 -12.96 18.07
N LYS A 3 7.81 -12.19 19.13
CA LYS A 3 7.05 -10.94 19.04
C LYS A 3 7.74 -9.91 18.15
N LEU A 4 9.07 -9.85 18.21
CA LEU A 4 9.85 -8.89 17.45
C LEU A 4 9.84 -9.24 15.95
N LYS A 5 10.15 -10.47 15.57
CA LYS A 5 10.03 -10.93 14.17
C LYS A 5 8.62 -10.77 13.61
N LYS A 6 7.60 -11.00 14.45
CA LYS A 6 6.20 -10.80 14.04
C LYS A 6 5.92 -9.32 13.75
N PHE A 7 6.37 -8.41 14.60
CA PHE A 7 6.21 -6.97 14.37
C PHE A 7 6.97 -6.51 13.13
N GLU A 8 8.23 -6.94 12.94
CA GLU A 8 9.02 -6.61 11.75
C GLU A 8 8.35 -7.07 10.45
N LEU A 9 7.72 -8.26 10.46
CA LEU A 9 6.93 -8.74 9.34
C LEU A 9 5.68 -7.89 9.10
N MET A 10 5.01 -7.44 10.17
CA MET A 10 3.86 -6.53 10.06
C MET A 10 4.28 -5.18 9.46
N GLU A 11 5.36 -4.56 9.96
CA GLU A 11 5.93 -3.32 9.40
C GLU A 11 6.33 -3.50 7.92
N LYS A 12 6.85 -4.68 7.55
CA LYS A 12 7.17 -5.00 6.16
C LYS A 12 5.91 -5.02 5.29
N ILE A 13 4.84 -5.67 5.74
CA ILE A 13 3.58 -5.75 5.00
C ILE A 13 2.95 -4.36 4.83
N VAL A 14 3.01 -3.50 5.84
CA VAL A 14 2.60 -2.09 5.73
C VAL A 14 3.33 -1.40 4.57
N ARG A 15 4.67 -1.51 4.51
CA ARG A 15 5.45 -0.89 3.43
C ARG A 15 5.06 -1.42 2.05
N GLU A 16 4.86 -2.74 1.95
CA GLU A 16 4.41 -3.36 0.70
C GLU A 16 3.02 -2.86 0.28
N LEU A 17 2.09 -2.64 1.22
CA LEU A 17 0.77 -2.08 0.92
C LEU A 17 0.84 -0.61 0.46
N GLU A 18 1.70 0.21 1.07
CA GLU A 18 1.94 1.59 0.62
C GLU A 18 2.59 1.62 -0.78
N ASP A 19 3.52 0.73 -1.08
CA ASP A 19 4.12 0.59 -2.41
C ASP A 19 3.07 0.18 -3.48
N VAL A 20 2.16 -0.73 -3.11
CA VAL A 20 1.04 -1.13 -3.98
C VAL A 20 0.11 0.07 -4.22
N ARG A 21 -0.23 0.85 -3.19
CA ARG A 21 -1.04 2.07 -3.32
C ARG A 21 -0.38 3.09 -4.26
N ASN A 22 0.92 3.34 -4.09
CA ASN A 22 1.68 4.24 -4.96
C ASN A 22 1.68 3.76 -6.41
N SER A 23 1.74 2.45 -6.63
CA SER A 23 1.63 1.86 -7.97
C SER A 23 0.24 2.07 -8.58
N GLN A 24 -0.85 1.94 -7.80
CA GLN A 24 -2.21 2.21 -8.29
C GLN A 24 -2.40 3.67 -8.70
N GLN A 25 -1.86 4.61 -7.92
CA GLN A 25 -1.88 6.03 -8.27
C GLN A 25 -1.19 6.28 -9.62
N ALA A 26 -0.03 5.67 -9.86
CA ALA A 26 0.67 5.79 -11.13
C ALA A 26 -0.12 5.17 -12.31
N VAL A 27 -0.88 4.09 -12.07
CA VAL A 27 -1.76 3.50 -13.09
C VAL A 27 -2.91 4.45 -13.43
N LEU A 28 -3.58 5.04 -12.44
CA LEU A 28 -4.65 6.03 -12.64
C LEU A 28 -4.18 7.22 -13.48
N GLU A 29 -3.00 7.78 -13.17
CA GLU A 29 -2.40 8.87 -13.95
C GLU A 29 -2.11 8.47 -15.39
N LYS A 30 -1.68 7.24 -15.64
CA LYS A 30 -1.44 6.72 -16.98
C LYS A 30 -2.74 6.54 -17.76
N ILE A 31 -3.79 6.01 -17.13
CA ILE A 31 -5.13 5.88 -17.75
C ILE A 31 -5.63 7.27 -18.16
N GLY A 32 -5.59 8.26 -17.26
CA GLY A 32 -6.02 9.62 -17.57
C GLY A 32 -5.23 10.27 -18.71
N LYS A 33 -3.93 10.01 -18.82
CA LYS A 33 -3.12 10.47 -19.98
C LYS A 33 -3.60 9.83 -21.28
N ILE A 34 -3.89 8.53 -21.27
CA ILE A 34 -4.41 7.83 -22.45
C ILE A 34 -5.79 8.38 -22.83
N GLU A 35 -6.65 8.72 -21.86
CA GLU A 35 -7.94 9.37 -22.12
C GLU A 35 -7.75 10.73 -22.82
N VAL A 36 -6.79 11.54 -22.35
CA VAL A 36 -6.45 12.83 -22.99
C VAL A 36 -5.94 12.61 -24.41
N ASP A 37 -5.01 11.68 -24.62
CA ASP A 37 -4.50 11.35 -25.96
C ASP A 37 -5.63 10.85 -26.89
N ASN A 38 -6.63 10.14 -26.33
CA ASN A 38 -7.76 9.65 -27.09
C ASN A 38 -8.72 10.76 -27.56
N ILE A 39 -8.71 11.95 -26.94
CA ILE A 39 -9.47 13.11 -27.42
C ILE A 39 -9.00 13.50 -28.83
N GLU A 40 -7.69 13.43 -29.08
CA GLU A 40 -7.11 13.72 -30.39
C GLU A 40 -7.31 12.56 -31.38
N LEU A 41 -7.21 11.31 -30.89
CA LEU A 41 -7.34 10.11 -31.72
C LEU A 41 -8.79 9.83 -32.16
N GLY A 42 -9.77 10.09 -31.28
CA GLY A 42 -11.19 9.82 -31.52
C GLY A 42 -11.56 8.34 -31.59
N ASP A 43 -10.81 7.44 -30.92
CA ASP A 43 -11.15 6.03 -30.89
C ASP A 43 -12.32 5.78 -29.93
N LYS A 44 -13.43 5.29 -30.50
CA LYS A 44 -14.68 5.04 -29.76
C LYS A 44 -14.56 3.91 -28.74
N ASN A 45 -13.71 2.92 -28.99
CA ASN A 45 -13.55 1.83 -28.04
C ASN A 45 -12.81 2.30 -26.79
N LEU A 46 -11.77 3.11 -26.96
CA LEU A 46 -11.08 3.78 -25.87
C LEU A 46 -12.00 4.74 -25.11
N GLU A 47 -12.78 5.56 -25.82
CA GLU A 47 -13.75 6.50 -25.22
C GLU A 47 -14.77 5.80 -24.30
N ASN A 48 -15.25 4.62 -24.72
CA ASN A 48 -16.23 3.86 -23.93
C ASN A 48 -15.60 3.01 -22.82
N THR A 49 -14.37 2.53 -22.99
CA THR A 49 -13.78 1.50 -22.11
C THR A 49 -12.84 2.10 -21.05
N LEU A 50 -12.11 3.17 -21.36
CA LEU A 50 -11.16 3.77 -20.42
C LEU A 50 -11.82 4.28 -19.12
N PRO A 51 -13.01 4.91 -19.14
CA PRO A 51 -13.66 5.36 -17.91
C PRO A 51 -13.97 4.20 -16.94
N ASP A 52 -14.41 3.05 -17.45
CA ASP A 52 -14.66 1.85 -16.66
C ASP A 52 -13.36 1.27 -16.06
N ILE A 53 -12.27 1.30 -16.83
CA ILE A 53 -10.95 0.88 -16.34
C ILE A 53 -10.46 1.84 -15.26
N TYR A 54 -10.62 3.15 -15.46
CA TYR A 54 -10.27 4.17 -14.47
C TYR A 54 -11.03 3.94 -13.17
N GLN A 55 -12.36 3.81 -13.24
CA GLN A 55 -13.20 3.63 -12.07
C GLN A 55 -12.84 2.37 -11.29
N ARG A 56 -12.67 1.22 -11.95
CA ARG A 56 -12.26 -0.02 -11.26
C ARG A 56 -10.88 0.09 -10.62
N THR A 57 -9.97 0.81 -11.25
CA THR A 57 -8.63 1.07 -10.68
C THR A 57 -8.72 2.00 -9.47
N ALA A 58 -9.58 3.02 -9.52
CA ALA A 58 -9.83 3.93 -8.41
C ALA A 58 -10.45 3.20 -7.21
N ASP A 59 -11.48 2.38 -7.45
CA ASP A 59 -12.13 1.55 -6.42
C ASP A 59 -11.12 0.59 -5.77
N ASN A 60 -10.23 0.00 -6.57
CA ASN A 60 -9.17 -0.87 -6.06
C ASN A 60 -8.14 -0.09 -5.22
N SER A 61 -7.76 1.11 -5.66
CA SER A 61 -6.87 2.02 -4.93
C SER A 61 -7.43 2.40 -3.56
N ASP A 62 -8.73 2.71 -3.50
CA ASP A 62 -9.43 3.01 -2.24
C ASP A 62 -9.46 1.78 -1.31
N ALA A 63 -9.76 0.59 -1.84
CA ALA A 63 -9.74 -0.64 -1.05
C ALA A 63 -8.35 -0.95 -0.47
N ILE A 64 -7.27 -0.69 -1.22
CA ILE A 64 -5.90 -0.84 -0.75
C ILE A 64 -5.58 0.18 0.35
N ARG A 65 -6.01 1.44 0.19
CA ARG A 65 -5.84 2.48 1.22
C ARG A 65 -6.51 2.08 2.52
N ASP A 66 -7.75 1.61 2.46
CA ASP A 66 -8.51 1.23 3.66
C ASP A 66 -7.86 0.01 4.36
N LEU A 67 -7.37 -0.97 3.57
CA LEU A 67 -6.60 -2.09 4.10
C LEU A 67 -5.29 -1.61 4.76
N LEU A 68 -4.53 -0.73 4.11
CA LEU A 68 -3.29 -0.17 4.65
C LEU A 68 -3.55 0.52 5.99
N ASN A 69 -4.54 1.41 6.04
CA ASN A 69 -4.87 2.15 7.26
C ASN A 69 -5.22 1.20 8.41
N SER A 70 -6.13 0.25 8.18
CA SER A 70 -6.53 -0.72 9.20
C SER A 70 -5.38 -1.63 9.67
N PHE A 71 -4.46 -1.97 8.77
CA PHE A 71 -3.33 -2.83 9.09
C PHE A 71 -2.19 -2.07 9.78
N GLN A 72 -1.98 -0.80 9.44
CA GLN A 72 -1.09 0.12 10.14
C GLN A 72 -1.52 0.26 11.60
N GLU A 73 -2.79 0.60 11.84
CA GLU A 73 -3.35 0.71 13.20
C GLU A 73 -3.13 -0.58 14.01
N LYS A 74 -3.40 -1.74 13.39
CA LYS A 74 -3.17 -3.05 14.02
C LYS A 74 -1.70 -3.31 14.31
N THR A 75 -0.80 -2.80 13.49
CA THR A 75 0.66 -2.93 13.66
C THR A 75 1.14 -2.08 14.81
N ASP A 76 0.72 -0.82 14.87
CA ASP A 76 1.05 0.11 15.96
C ASP A 76 0.55 -0.42 17.31
N ASP A 77 -0.72 -0.83 17.36
CA ASP A 77 -1.32 -1.50 18.52
C ASP A 77 -0.50 -2.70 18.99
N PHE A 78 0.00 -3.50 18.04
CA PHE A 78 0.82 -4.67 18.37
C PHE A 78 2.18 -4.26 18.93
N GLY A 79 2.80 -3.21 18.38
CA GLY A 79 4.05 -2.62 18.85
C GLY A 79 3.97 -2.19 20.31
N GLU A 80 2.95 -1.38 20.63
CA GLU A 80 2.69 -0.85 21.97
C GLU A 80 2.41 -1.98 22.97
N LYS A 81 1.44 -2.86 22.66
CA LYS A 81 1.02 -3.96 23.55
C LYS A 81 2.16 -4.92 23.90
N ASN A 82 3.18 -5.00 23.05
CA ASN A 82 4.30 -5.94 23.23
C ASN A 82 5.60 -5.27 23.66
N ASN A 83 5.61 -3.95 23.91
CA ASN A 83 6.81 -3.18 24.23
C ASN A 83 7.95 -3.46 23.24
N VAL A 84 7.65 -3.43 21.93
CA VAL A 84 8.61 -3.86 20.90
C VAL A 84 9.91 -3.07 20.93
N ASP A 85 9.88 -1.80 21.33
CA ASP A 85 11.10 -0.98 21.48
C ASP A 85 12.07 -1.58 22.49
N LYS A 86 11.56 -2.03 23.66
CA LYS A 86 12.39 -2.71 24.67
C LYS A 86 12.94 -4.04 24.14
N LEU A 87 12.17 -4.75 23.32
CA LEU A 87 12.62 -5.98 22.67
C LEU A 87 13.75 -5.71 21.67
N LYS A 88 13.64 -4.63 20.87
CA LYS A 88 14.67 -4.18 19.92
C LYS A 88 15.96 -3.79 20.67
N GLU A 89 15.85 -2.99 21.72
CA GLU A 89 16.99 -2.59 22.56
C GLU A 89 17.71 -3.81 23.17
N GLN A 90 16.95 -4.74 23.74
CA GLN A 90 17.52 -5.95 24.34
C GLN A 90 18.23 -6.82 23.31
N GLN A 91 17.70 -6.92 22.09
CA GLN A 91 18.35 -7.67 21.02
C GLN A 91 19.67 -7.01 20.59
N GLN A 92 19.71 -5.68 20.45
CA GLN A 92 20.94 -4.95 20.12
C GLN A 92 22.02 -5.15 21.18
N ILE A 93 21.67 -5.07 22.46
CA ILE A 93 22.62 -5.34 23.57
C ILE A 93 23.16 -6.77 23.48
N ASN A 94 22.30 -7.75 23.18
CA ASN A 94 22.71 -9.14 23.07
C ASN A 94 23.57 -9.42 21.83
N SER A 95 23.46 -8.64 20.75
CA SER A 95 24.27 -8.81 19.53
C SER A 95 25.68 -8.20 19.63
N ILE A 96 25.94 -7.37 20.66
CA ILE A 96 27.25 -6.72 20.89
C ILE A 96 28.10 -7.48 21.94
N LYS A 97 27.49 -8.38 22.71
CA LYS A 97 28.17 -9.26 23.69
C LYS A 97 28.62 -10.57 23.05
#